data_AF-A0A9R0VL28-F1
#
_entry.id   AF-A0A9R0VL28-F1
#
_cell.length_a   1.000
_cell.length_b   1.000
_cell.length_c   1.000
_cell.angle_alpha   90.00
_cell.angle_beta   90.00
_cell.angle_gamma   90.00
#
_symmetry.space_group_name_H-M   'P 1'
#
loop_
_entity.id
_entity.type
_entity.pdbx_description
1 polymer ?
#
loop_
_entity_poly.entity_id
_entity_poly.type
_entity_poly.pdbx_seq_one_letter_code
_entity_poly.pdbx_strand_id
1 'polypeptide(L)' 'MQTGSYDSEKKTVTLQSELIGNASKVKQITRAFQVVDGELSYVVQMATITNSLQPHLKALLKRI' A
#
# COMPACT_ATOMS: atom_id res chain seq x y z
N MET A 1 10.25 -6.63 -6.85
CA MET A 1 9.22 -7.63 -6.52
C MET A 1 8.39 -7.09 -5.36
N GLN A 2 7.07 -7.32 -5.38
CA GLN A 2 6.17 -7.06 -4.25
C GLN A 2 5.50 -8.37 -3.89
N THR A 3 5.42 -8.65 -2.60
CA THR A 3 4.75 -9.83 -2.05
C THR A 3 3.74 -9.39 -1.02
N GLY A 4 2.78 -10.27 -0.71
CA GLY A 4 1.67 -9.88 0.12
C GLY A 4 0.63 -10.97 0.27
N SER A 5 -0.49 -10.58 0.87
CA SER A 5 -1.60 -11.48 1.16
C SER A 5 -2.94 -10.84 0.75
N TYR A 6 -3.92 -11.72 0.56
CA TYR A 6 -5.31 -11.34 0.36
C TYR A 6 -6.15 -11.90 1.52
N ASP A 7 -6.88 -11.01 2.18
CA ASP A 7 -7.90 -11.33 3.17
C ASP A 7 -9.27 -11.29 2.46
N SER A 8 -9.88 -12.45 2.30
CA SER A 8 -11.17 -12.59 1.60
C SER A 8 -12.36 -12.06 2.42
N GLU A 9 -12.29 -12.11 3.74
CA GLU A 9 -13.35 -11.59 4.61
C GLU A 9 -13.38 -10.06 4.55
N LYS A 10 -12.21 -9.44 4.64
CA LYS A 10 -12.07 -7.98 4.56
C LYS A 10 -11.98 -7.45 3.12
N LYS A 11 -11.95 -8.32 2.11
CA LYS A 11 -11.70 -8.00 0.70
C LYS A 11 -10.50 -7.07 0.53
N THR A 12 -9.42 -7.38 1.25
CA THR A 12 -8.24 -6.52 1.36
C THR A 12 -7.02 -7.22 0.79
N VAL A 13 -6.31 -6.55 -0.12
CA VAL A 13 -4.98 -6.95 -0.58
C VAL A 13 -3.94 -6.07 0.11
N THR A 14 -2.97 -6.70 0.78
CA THR A 14 -1.84 -5.98 1.38
C THR A 14 -0.55 -6.42 0.69
N LEU A 15 0.18 -5.47 0.11
CA LEU A 15 1.45 -5.69 -0.57
C LEU A 15 2.57 -4.92 0.12
N GLN A 16 3.74 -5.54 0.21
CA GLN A 16 4.97 -4.93 0.68
C GLN A 16 6.06 -5.08 -0.39
N SER A 17 6.86 -4.04 -0.56
CA SER A 17 8.00 -4.09 -1.47
C SER A 17 9.19 -4.79 -0.81
N GLU A 18 9.72 -5.81 -1.48
CA GLU A 18 10.93 -6.52 -1.04
C GLU A 18 12.20 -5.76 -1.43
N LEU A 19 12.14 -5.02 -2.54
CA LEU A 19 13.23 -4.20 -3.04
C LEU A 19 12.68 -2.82 -3.42
N ILE A 20 13.37 -1.77 -2.94
CA ILE A 20 13.17 -0.38 -3.37
C ILE A 20 14.41 0.04 -4.16
N GLY A 21 14.29 0.09 -5.49
CA GLY A 21 15.38 0.49 -6.39
C GLY A 21 15.29 1.97 -6.76
N ASN A 22 16.45 2.61 -6.96
CA ASN A 22 16.58 3.99 -7.45
C ASN A 22 15.76 5.05 -6.67
N ALA A 23 15.52 4.81 -5.39
CA ALA A 23 14.94 5.80 -4.48
C ALA A 23 16.02 6.26 -3.51
N SER A 24 16.25 7.58 -3.43
CA SER A 24 17.37 8.13 -2.66
C SER A 24 17.25 7.97 -1.14
N LYS A 25 16.01 7.92 -0.61
CA LYS A 25 15.76 7.91 0.84
C LYS A 25 14.65 6.96 1.30
N VAL A 26 13.97 6.28 0.37
CA VAL A 26 12.83 5.42 0.70
C VAL A 26 13.35 4.03 1.04
N LYS A 27 12.93 3.51 2.19
CA LYS A 27 13.36 2.19 2.70
C LYS A 27 12.30 1.12 2.52
N GLN A 28 11.02 1.49 2.65
CA GLN A 28 9.91 0.55 2.59
C GLN A 28 8.66 1.24 2.04
N ILE A 29 7.89 0.50 1.25
CA ILE A 29 6.57 0.89 0.79
C ILE A 29 5.61 -0.27 1.04
N THR A 30 4.51 0.01 1.74
CA THR A 30 3.39 -0.90 1.94
C THR A 30 2.15 -0.31 1.27
N ARG A 31 1.37 -1.14 0.59
CA ARG A 31 0.14 -0.76 -0.10
C ARG A 31 -0.99 -1.64 0.38
N ALA A 32 -2.04 -1.04 0.92
CA ALA A 32 -3.28 -1.74 1.26
C ALA A 32 -4.36 -1.28 0.30
N PHE A 33 -5.05 -2.24 -0.32
CA PHE A 33 -6.19 -2.02 -1.20
C PHE A 33 -7.39 -2.73 -0.62
N GLN A 34 -8.53 -2.06 -0.55
CA GLN A 34 -9.75 -2.65 -0.01
C GLN A 34 -10.96 -2.22 -0.84
N VAL A 35 -11.80 -3.18 -1.20
CA VAL A 35 -13.10 -2.91 -1.82
C VAL A 35 -14.14 -2.70 -0.73
N VAL A 36 -14.67 -1.50 -0.62
CA VAL A 36 -15.72 -1.10 0.34
C VAL A 36 -16.88 -0.49 -0.45
N ASP A 37 -18.09 -1.00 -0.25
CA ASP A 37 -19.31 -0.51 -0.91
C ASP A 37 -19.23 -0.41 -2.45
N GLY A 38 -18.45 -1.31 -3.07
CA GLY A 38 -18.25 -1.34 -4.53
C GLY A 38 -17.20 -0.33 -5.03
N GLU A 39 -16.60 0.46 -4.15
CA GLU A 39 -15.50 1.37 -4.45
C GLU A 39 -14.15 0.78 -4.01
N LEU A 40 -13.08 1.10 -4.74
CA LEU A 40 -11.72 0.67 -4.42
C LEU A 40 -11.02 1.76 -3.60
N SER A 41 -10.75 1.48 -2.34
CA SER A 41 -9.91 2.32 -1.49
C SER A 41 -8.46 1.83 -1.52
N TYR A 42 -7.50 2.75 -1.40
CA TYR A 42 -6.11 2.39 -1.14
C TYR A 42 -5.41 3.34 -0.17
N VAL A 43 -4.46 2.80 0.58
CA VAL A 43 -3.52 3.54 1.41
C VAL A 43 -2.10 3.07 1.07
N VAL A 44 -1.21 4.03 0.80
CA VAL A 44 0.23 3.79 0.68
C VAL A 44 0.90 4.30 1.94
N GLN A 45 1.61 3.42 2.62
CA GLN A 45 2.52 3.79 3.69
C GLN A 45 3.95 3.73 3.19
N MET A 46 4.78 4.66 3.66
CA MET A 46 6.18 4.77 3.27
C MET A 46 7.05 5.02 4.50
N ALA A 47 8.18 4.31 4.56
CA ALA A 47 9.25 4.58 5.51
C ALA A 47 10.45 5.15 4.76
N THR A 48 11.20 6.04 5.42
CA THR A 48 12.45 6.59 4.88
C THR A 48 13.61 6.23 5.80
N ILE A 49 14.83 6.65 5.45
CA ILE A 49 16.01 6.47 6.31
C ILE A 49 15.87 7.08 7.71
N THR A 50 15.06 8.13 7.87
CA THR A 50 14.89 8.86 9.15
C THR A 50 13.47 8.80 9.71
N ASN A 51 12.50 8.29 8.95
CA ASN A 51 11.10 8.25 9.37
C ASN A 51 10.58 6.81 9.32
N SER A 52 9.88 6.41 10.39
CA SER A 52 9.17 5.13 10.44
C SER A 52 8.06 5.05 9.38
N LEU A 53 7.54 3.83 9.17
CA LEU A 53 6.48 3.57 8.22
C LEU A 53 5.23 4.36 8.61
N GLN A 54 4.78 5.25 7.72
CA GLN A 54 3.64 6.14 7.98
C GLN A 54 2.81 6.36 6.71
N PRO A 55 1.52 6.73 6.83
CA PRO A 55 0.67 7.04 5.67
C PRO A 55 1.26 8.17 4.82
N HIS A 56 1.29 7.96 3.51
CA HIS A 56 1.77 8.95 2.54
C HIS A 56 0.70 9.33 1.53
N LEU A 57 0.00 8.34 0.96
CA LEU A 57 -1.10 8.56 0.01
C LEU A 57 -2.34 7.79 0.44
N LYS A 58 -3.50 8.34 0.11
CA LYS A 58 -4.80 7.68 0.21
C LYS A 58 -5.69 8.11 -0.94
N ALA A 59 -6.48 7.20 -1.50
CA ALA A 59 -7.55 7.58 -2.41
C ALA A 59 -8.69 6.55 -2.43
N LEU A 60 -9.76 6.95 -3.11
CA LEU A 60 -10.96 6.17 -3.32
C LEU A 60 -11.32 6.27 -4.81
N LEU A 61 -11.48 5.13 -5.46
CA LEU A 61 -11.77 5.03 -6.88
C LEU A 61 -13.14 4.39 -7.07
N LYS A 62 -13.96 5.03 -7.92
CA LYS A 62 -15.23 4.46 -8.36
C LYS A 62 -15.00 3.57 -9.58
N ARG A 63 -15.74 2.48 -9.66
CA ARG A 63 -15.82 1.68 -10.89
C ARG A 63 -16.47 2.51 -12.00
N ILE A 64 -15.86 2.53 -13.18
CA ILE A 64 -16.41 3.14 -14.40
C ILE A 64 -17.28 2.12 -15.12
#